data_AF-A0A662UH11-F1
#
_entry.id   AF-A0A662UH11-F1
#
_cell.length_a   1.000
_cell.length_b   1.000
_cell.length_c   1.000
_cell.angle_alpha   90.00
_cell.angle_beta   90.00
_cell.angle_gamma   90.00
#
_symmetry.space_group_name_H-M   'P 1'
#
loop_
_entity.id
_entity.type
_entity.pdbx_description
1 polymer ?
#
loop_
_entity_poly.entity_id
_entity_poly.type
_entity_poly.pdbx_seq_one_letter_code
_entity_poly.pdbx_strand_id
1 'polypeptide(L)'
;MGRVSCAVLIVLVIVAILHVQPLLAEVDIGNGESVHGLYTIHRYGNVILLLLNRSALRYVDGFWVLVLEDIDHIDISAKILDVVGDPVVEAVDMAVENGELRTLRGKMSSDVREVVSALVSAGLRNAMIRISILRSGSLWLRIECGGFEELGVEKLVKALTSVTRGRRVVVEEVITLCSLPSFFDAQDMYEALMSLPCFSSVGEGAYGRDIVFDLKCAQKIASEKSTSLDQVIEDIVSELRKVMPLVKKYTSCREFLVIFEEVKPMIPLAEVVPITKTS
;
A
#
# COMPACT_ATOMS: atom_id res chain seq x y z
N MET A 1 -27.85 58.91 -13.60
CA MET A 1 -26.75 58.12 -14.22
C MET A 1 -26.08 57.22 -13.18
N GLY A 2 -26.76 56.16 -12.72
CA GLY A 2 -26.22 55.34 -11.61
C GLY A 2 -26.73 53.90 -11.53
N ARG A 3 -27.36 53.39 -12.59
CA ARG A 3 -27.84 51.99 -12.64
C ARG A 3 -27.20 51.13 -13.73
N VAL A 4 -26.57 51.76 -14.72
CA VAL A 4 -25.91 51.03 -15.82
C VAL A 4 -24.49 50.55 -15.42
N SER A 5 -23.78 51.31 -14.56
CA SER A 5 -22.44 50.90 -14.10
C SER A 5 -22.43 49.67 -13.19
N CYS A 6 -23.45 49.45 -12.35
CA CYS A 6 -23.50 48.25 -11.50
C CYS A 6 -23.70 46.97 -12.32
N ALA A 7 -24.57 47.00 -13.34
CA ALA A 7 -24.80 45.83 -14.18
C ALA A 7 -23.56 45.46 -14.99
N VAL A 8 -22.83 46.44 -15.52
CA VAL A 8 -21.58 46.21 -16.26
C VAL A 8 -20.47 45.67 -15.34
N LEU A 9 -20.38 46.14 -14.10
CA LEU A 9 -19.41 45.63 -13.13
C LEU A 9 -19.71 44.19 -12.71
N ILE A 10 -20.99 43.84 -12.51
CA ILE A 10 -21.40 42.48 -12.15
C ILE A 10 -21.14 41.52 -13.32
N VAL A 11 -21.41 41.94 -14.56
CA VAL A 11 -21.11 41.13 -15.75
C VAL A 11 -19.59 40.94 -15.92
N LEU A 12 -18.78 41.98 -15.68
CA LEU A 12 -17.32 41.86 -15.73
C LEU A 12 -16.75 40.96 -14.63
N VAL A 13 -17.31 41.00 -13.41
CA VAL A 13 -16.92 40.10 -12.32
C VAL A 13 -17.35 38.66 -12.61
N ILE A 14 -18.53 38.44 -13.18
CA ILE A 14 -18.99 37.09 -13.58
C ILE A 14 -18.15 36.56 -14.75
N VAL A 15 -17.79 37.38 -15.74
CA VAL A 15 -16.90 36.98 -16.82
C VAL A 15 -15.47 36.71 -16.30
N ALA A 16 -14.99 37.49 -15.33
CA ALA A 16 -13.71 37.22 -14.67
C ALA A 16 -13.75 35.93 -13.83
N ILE A 17 -14.85 35.63 -13.13
CA ILE A 17 -15.02 34.37 -12.39
C ILE A 17 -15.20 33.17 -13.36
N LEU A 18 -15.76 33.40 -14.55
CA LEU A 18 -15.90 32.37 -15.60
C LEU A 18 -14.63 32.20 -16.46
N HIS A 19 -13.71 33.18 -16.48
CA HIS A 19 -12.45 33.14 -17.24
C HIS A 19 -11.21 32.96 -16.34
N VAL A 20 -11.34 33.05 -15.03
CA VAL A 20 -10.39 32.44 -14.10
C VAL A 20 -10.66 30.94 -14.18
N GLN A 21 -10.01 30.31 -15.15
CA GLN A 21 -9.72 28.89 -15.07
C GLN A 21 -9.21 28.64 -13.63
N PRO A 22 -9.79 27.69 -12.87
CA PRO A 22 -9.03 27.17 -11.77
C PRO A 22 -7.74 26.66 -12.40
N LEU A 23 -6.62 27.23 -11.99
CA LEU A 23 -5.27 26.69 -12.18
C LEU A 23 -5.16 25.40 -11.35
N LEU A 24 -6.11 24.49 -11.53
CA LEU A 24 -5.92 23.07 -11.43
C LEU A 24 -5.49 22.68 -12.83
N ALA A 25 -4.21 22.34 -12.97
CA ALA A 25 -3.70 21.65 -14.14
C ALA A 25 -4.74 20.63 -14.61
N GLU A 26 -4.96 20.56 -15.93
CA GLU A 26 -5.75 19.54 -16.62
C GLU A 26 -5.81 18.26 -15.79
N VAL A 27 -6.98 18.02 -15.20
CA VAL A 27 -7.32 16.68 -14.73
C VAL A 27 -7.55 15.89 -16.01
N ASP A 28 -6.45 15.40 -16.57
CA ASP A 28 -6.51 14.31 -17.52
C ASP A 28 -7.00 13.10 -16.71
N ILE A 29 -8.32 12.89 -16.71
CA ILE A 29 -8.91 11.57 -16.41
C ILE A 29 -8.60 10.67 -17.62
N GLY A 30 -7.32 10.61 -18.00
CA GLY A 30 -6.81 9.74 -19.03
C GLY A 30 -6.81 8.33 -18.49
N ASN A 31 -7.31 7.37 -19.29
CA ASN A 31 -7.27 5.92 -19.06
C ASN A 31 -6.17 5.53 -18.07
N GLY A 32 -6.55 5.32 -16.81
CA GLY A 32 -5.59 5.15 -15.72
C GLY A 32 -4.67 3.97 -16.01
N GLU A 33 -3.38 4.23 -16.13
CA GLU A 33 -2.38 3.15 -16.08
C GLU A 33 -2.62 2.36 -14.79
N SER A 34 -2.73 1.04 -14.88
CA SER A 34 -2.97 0.17 -13.74
C SER A 34 -1.74 -0.67 -13.44
N VAL A 35 -1.47 -0.92 -12.16
CA VAL A 35 -0.52 -1.96 -11.75
C VAL A 35 -1.30 -3.26 -11.60
N HIS A 36 -1.28 -4.09 -12.64
CA HIS A 36 -1.89 -5.42 -12.66
C HIS A 36 -3.34 -5.47 -12.12
N GLY A 37 -4.11 -4.41 -12.35
CA GLY A 37 -5.47 -4.26 -11.82
C GLY A 37 -5.57 -3.99 -10.31
N LEU A 38 -4.52 -4.23 -9.51
CA LEU A 38 -4.50 -3.98 -8.06
C LEU A 38 -4.44 -2.49 -7.72
N TYR A 39 -3.70 -1.70 -8.50
CA TYR A 39 -3.62 -0.25 -8.31
C TYR A 39 -4.07 0.52 -9.54
N THR A 40 -4.73 1.66 -9.30
CA THR A 40 -4.95 2.70 -10.31
C THR A 40 -3.97 3.84 -10.08
N ILE A 41 -3.26 4.26 -11.14
CA ILE A 41 -2.28 5.33 -11.05
C ILE A 41 -2.93 6.66 -11.46
N HIS A 42 -2.87 7.65 -10.57
CA HIS A 42 -3.29 9.01 -10.83
C HIS A 42 -2.11 9.98 -10.72
N ARG A 43 -2.08 11.01 -11.58
CA ARG A 43 -0.98 11.99 -11.62
C ARG A 43 -1.53 13.40 -11.41
N TYR A 44 -0.97 14.09 -10.42
CA TYR A 44 -1.32 15.46 -10.03
C TYR A 44 -0.04 16.28 -9.94
N GLY A 45 0.45 16.78 -11.08
CA GLY A 45 1.72 17.51 -11.14
C GLY A 45 2.90 16.66 -10.65
N ASN A 46 3.54 17.07 -9.55
CA ASN A 46 4.64 16.34 -8.93
C ASN A 46 4.19 15.20 -7.99
N VAL A 47 2.88 15.04 -7.76
CA VAL A 47 2.32 13.98 -6.90
C VAL A 47 1.73 12.88 -7.76
N ILE A 48 2.16 11.64 -7.54
CA ILE A 48 1.62 10.43 -8.16
C ILE A 48 0.93 9.63 -7.08
N LEU A 49 -0.31 9.20 -7.30
CA LEU A 49 -1.06 8.35 -6.39
C LEU A 49 -1.19 6.95 -6.99
N LEU A 50 -0.84 5.93 -6.22
CA LEU A 50 -1.22 4.54 -6.44
C LEU A 50 -2.34 4.22 -5.46
N LEU A 51 -3.58 4.19 -5.96
CA LEU A 51 -4.75 3.92 -5.13
C LEU A 51 -5.19 2.48 -5.31
N LEU A 52 -5.54 1.81 -4.20
CA LEU A 52 -5.97 0.42 -4.24
C LEU A 52 -7.28 0.31 -5.01
N ASN A 53 -7.29 -0.54 -6.02
CA ASN A 53 -8.51 -0.92 -6.70
C ASN A 53 -9.22 -1.99 -5.87
N ARG A 54 -10.11 -1.56 -4.98
CA ARG A 54 -10.87 -2.48 -4.11
C ARG A 54 -11.76 -3.45 -4.87
N SER A 55 -12.12 -3.15 -6.13
CA SER A 55 -12.86 -4.09 -6.98
C SER A 55 -12.02 -5.27 -7.46
N ALA A 56 -10.68 -5.19 -7.37
CA ALA A 56 -9.78 -6.32 -7.58
C ALA A 56 -9.65 -7.22 -6.34
N LEU A 57 -10.23 -6.82 -5.20
CA LEU A 57 -10.13 -7.52 -3.92
C LEU A 57 -11.50 -8.07 -3.51
N ARG A 58 -11.49 -9.23 -2.87
CA ARG A 58 -12.67 -9.81 -2.21
C ARG A 58 -12.52 -9.67 -0.70
N TYR A 59 -13.60 -9.36 0.01
CA TYR A 59 -13.58 -9.37 1.47
C TYR A 59 -14.15 -10.69 1.99
N VAL A 60 -13.30 -11.52 2.60
CA VAL A 60 -13.65 -12.87 3.06
C VAL A 60 -13.22 -13.04 4.51
N ASP A 61 -14.16 -13.41 5.38
CA ASP A 61 -13.96 -13.69 6.81
C ASP A 61 -13.07 -12.69 7.58
N GLY A 62 -13.12 -11.40 7.20
CA GLY A 62 -12.35 -10.33 7.84
C GLY A 62 -11.05 -9.96 7.15
N PHE A 63 -10.79 -10.47 5.95
CA PHE A 63 -9.57 -10.22 5.18
C PHE A 63 -9.88 -9.73 3.77
N TRP A 64 -9.01 -8.86 3.27
CA TRP A 64 -8.92 -8.58 1.83
C TRP A 64 -8.15 -9.70 1.15
N VAL A 65 -8.77 -10.35 0.18
CA VAL A 65 -8.24 -11.49 -0.57
C VAL A 65 -8.04 -11.09 -2.02
N LEU A 66 -6.85 -11.37 -2.54
CA LEU A 66 -6.45 -11.23 -3.93
C LEU A 66 -6.10 -12.62 -4.47
N VAL A 67 -6.61 -12.96 -5.65
CA VAL A 67 -6.27 -14.20 -6.36
C VAL A 67 -5.56 -13.84 -7.65
N LEU A 68 -4.36 -14.37 -7.84
CA LEU A 68 -3.47 -14.11 -8.96
C LEU A 68 -3.26 -15.41 -9.75
N GLU A 69 -3.71 -15.44 -11.00
CA GLU A 69 -3.59 -16.64 -11.85
C GLU A 69 -2.27 -16.67 -12.61
N ASP A 70 -1.99 -15.63 -13.41
CA ASP A 70 -0.85 -15.61 -14.35
C ASP A 70 0.35 -14.77 -13.89
N ILE A 71 0.20 -14.05 -12.78
CA ILE A 71 1.22 -13.16 -12.21
C ILE A 71 1.45 -13.53 -10.76
N ASP A 72 2.61 -13.15 -10.23
CA ASP A 72 2.87 -13.26 -8.79
C ASP A 72 3.00 -11.87 -8.14
N HIS A 73 3.03 -11.85 -6.82
CA HIS A 73 3.20 -10.64 -6.03
C HIS A 73 4.55 -9.94 -6.27
N ILE A 74 5.56 -10.65 -6.78
CA ILE A 74 6.86 -10.07 -7.14
C ILE A 74 6.70 -9.22 -8.40
N ASP A 75 5.93 -9.67 -9.38
CA ASP A 75 5.59 -8.89 -10.59
C ASP A 75 4.89 -7.57 -10.22
N ILE A 76 3.94 -7.62 -9.28
CA ILE A 76 3.27 -6.43 -8.73
C ILE A 76 4.29 -5.49 -8.08
N SER A 77 5.15 -6.02 -7.22
CA SER A 77 6.18 -5.22 -6.54
C SER A 77 7.14 -4.56 -7.53
N ALA A 78 7.59 -5.30 -8.55
CA ALA A 78 8.46 -4.77 -9.60
C ALA A 78 7.79 -3.61 -10.32
N LYS A 79 6.51 -3.74 -10.66
CA LYS A 79 5.78 -2.69 -11.36
C LYS A 79 5.52 -1.45 -10.49
N ILE A 80 5.28 -1.62 -9.19
CA ILE A 80 5.24 -0.49 -8.23
C ILE A 80 6.61 0.20 -8.20
N LEU A 81 7.69 -0.56 -8.13
CA LEU A 81 9.05 -0.02 -8.10
C LEU A 81 9.42 0.71 -9.40
N ASP A 82 8.93 0.29 -10.57
CA ASP A 82 9.04 1.03 -11.82
C ASP A 82 8.35 2.40 -11.73
N VAL A 83 7.17 2.44 -11.11
CA VAL A 83 6.47 3.70 -10.85
C VAL A 83 7.26 4.53 -9.85
N VAL A 84 7.81 3.96 -8.78
CA VAL A 84 8.63 4.70 -7.80
C VAL A 84 9.91 5.26 -8.45
N GLY A 85 10.57 4.47 -9.30
CA GLY A 85 11.61 4.87 -10.24
C GLY A 85 13.02 5.06 -9.68
N ASP A 86 13.24 4.89 -8.37
CA ASP A 86 14.52 5.19 -7.74
C ASP A 86 14.68 4.44 -6.40
N PRO A 87 15.87 3.90 -6.06
CA PRO A 87 16.11 3.21 -4.79
C PRO A 87 15.89 4.09 -3.55
N VAL A 88 15.35 3.46 -2.51
CA VAL A 88 15.21 4.02 -1.17
C VAL A 88 16.58 4.13 -0.50
N VAL A 89 16.89 5.30 0.06
CA VAL A 89 18.12 5.53 0.85
C VAL A 89 17.83 5.64 2.34
N GLU A 90 16.65 6.12 2.71
CA GLU A 90 16.20 6.26 4.09
C GLU A 90 14.69 5.98 4.16
N ALA A 91 14.23 5.35 5.24
CA ALA A 91 12.82 5.14 5.50
C ALA A 91 12.51 5.37 6.98
N VAL A 92 11.35 5.97 7.23
CA VAL A 92 10.83 6.24 8.57
C VAL A 92 9.42 5.66 8.68
N ASP A 93 9.21 4.84 9.71
CA ASP A 93 7.92 4.25 10.03
C ASP A 93 7.30 5.02 11.19
N MET A 94 6.03 5.37 11.04
CA MET A 94 5.33 6.28 11.95
C MET A 94 3.90 5.82 12.14
N ALA A 95 3.36 6.17 13.30
CA ALA A 95 1.93 6.15 13.56
C ALA A 95 1.46 7.57 13.84
N VAL A 96 0.32 7.94 13.27
CA VAL A 96 -0.48 9.08 13.71
C VAL A 96 -1.64 8.50 14.51
N GLU A 97 -1.78 8.93 15.76
CA GLU A 97 -2.83 8.48 16.68
C GLU A 97 -3.53 9.70 17.25
N ASN A 98 -4.83 9.88 16.98
CA ASN A 98 -5.57 11.09 17.33
C ASN A 98 -4.90 12.40 16.86
N GLY A 99 -4.17 12.36 15.75
CA GLY A 99 -3.40 13.50 15.22
C GLY A 99 -2.01 13.70 15.87
N GLU A 100 -1.63 12.89 16.86
CA GLU A 100 -0.30 12.91 17.45
C GLU A 100 0.66 11.98 16.70
N LEU A 101 1.88 12.46 16.44
CA LEU A 101 2.89 11.74 15.68
C LEU A 101 3.80 10.93 16.60
N ARG A 102 3.88 9.62 16.37
CA ARG A 102 4.83 8.70 17.01
C ARG A 102 5.75 8.07 15.97
N THR A 103 7.06 8.20 16.15
CA THR A 103 8.05 7.47 15.34
C THR A 103 8.19 6.05 15.87
N LEU A 104 8.09 5.06 14.97
CA LEU A 104 8.20 3.64 15.29
C LEU A 104 9.58 3.09 14.92
N ARG A 105 10.11 3.50 13.75
CA ARG A 105 11.42 3.08 13.25
C ARG A 105 12.02 4.17 12.36
N GLY A 106 13.35 4.24 12.32
CA GLY A 106 14.09 5.20 11.51
C GLY A 106 14.28 6.55 12.22
N LYS A 107 14.95 7.49 11.54
CA LYS A 107 15.26 8.80 12.09
C LYS A 107 14.36 9.85 11.45
N MET A 108 13.61 10.58 12.28
CA MET A 108 12.76 11.67 11.81
C MET A 108 13.61 12.87 11.34
N SER A 109 13.66 13.11 10.03
CA SER A 109 14.23 14.34 9.46
C SER A 109 13.24 15.51 9.54
N SER A 110 13.73 16.74 9.33
CA SER A 110 12.87 17.94 9.24
C SER A 110 11.84 17.82 8.12
N ASP A 111 12.25 17.27 6.98
CA ASP A 111 11.44 17.15 5.79
C ASP A 111 10.30 16.15 5.99
N VAL A 112 10.58 15.00 6.59
CA VAL A 112 9.56 14.00 6.94
C VAL A 112 8.58 14.59 7.94
N ARG A 113 9.07 15.34 8.94
CA ARG A 113 8.21 16.01 9.92
C ARG A 113 7.28 17.04 9.26
N GLU A 114 7.80 17.88 8.37
CA GLU A 114 7.03 18.89 7.65
C GLU A 114 5.89 18.25 6.83
N VAL A 115 6.20 17.16 6.13
CA VAL A 115 5.22 16.37 5.38
C VAL A 115 4.10 15.84 6.28
N VAL A 116 4.45 15.16 7.37
CA VAL A 116 3.44 14.56 8.25
C VAL A 116 2.62 15.63 8.97
N SER A 117 3.25 16.72 9.41
CA SER A 117 2.52 17.85 10.00
C SER A 117 1.51 18.45 9.01
N ALA A 118 1.83 18.52 7.72
CA ALA A 118 0.87 18.97 6.70
C ALA A 118 -0.30 17.99 6.55
N LEU A 119 -0.04 16.67 6.55
CA LEU A 119 -1.09 15.65 6.49
C LEU A 119 -2.01 15.71 7.73
N VAL A 120 -1.46 15.82 8.94
CA VAL A 120 -2.24 15.98 10.17
C VAL A 120 -3.07 17.27 10.13
N SER A 121 -2.48 18.38 9.67
CA SER A 121 -3.18 19.65 9.52
C SER A 121 -4.32 19.57 8.48
N ALA A 122 -4.16 18.73 7.47
CA ALA A 122 -5.19 18.46 6.46
C ALA A 122 -6.32 17.53 6.94
N GLY A 123 -6.15 16.90 8.11
CA GLY A 123 -7.20 16.11 8.76
C GLY A 123 -6.81 14.67 9.07
N LEU A 124 -5.58 14.22 8.81
CA LEU A 124 -5.14 12.88 9.19
C LEU A 124 -5.15 12.74 10.72
N ARG A 125 -5.81 11.70 11.23
CA ARG A 125 -5.92 11.45 12.67
C ARG A 125 -5.39 10.08 13.04
N ASN A 126 -5.67 9.04 12.27
CA ASN A 126 -5.29 7.67 12.61
C ASN A 126 -4.75 6.91 11.41
N ALA A 127 -3.45 6.76 11.32
CA ALA A 127 -2.82 5.99 10.24
C ALA A 127 -1.42 5.53 10.58
N MET A 128 -1.05 4.36 10.08
CA MET A 128 0.34 3.99 9.91
C MET A 128 0.87 4.54 8.58
N ILE A 129 2.07 5.13 8.63
CA ILE A 129 2.72 5.77 7.49
C ILE A 129 4.17 5.33 7.44
N ARG A 130 4.64 4.96 6.25
CA ARG A 130 6.06 4.87 5.95
C ARG A 130 6.42 5.94 4.94
N ILE A 131 7.43 6.75 5.27
CA ILE A 131 7.98 7.74 4.34
C ILE A 131 9.41 7.32 3.99
N SER A 132 9.63 7.08 2.71
CA SER A 132 10.91 6.74 2.13
C SER A 132 11.47 7.94 1.35
N ILE A 133 12.72 8.28 1.61
CA ILE A 133 13.50 9.23 0.81
C ILE A 133 14.25 8.42 -0.24
N LEU A 134 14.10 8.81 -1.50
CA LEU A 134 14.76 8.19 -2.64
C LEU A 134 16.10 8.90 -2.94
N ARG A 135 17.01 8.24 -3.65
CA ARG A 135 18.34 8.78 -3.97
C ARG A 135 18.30 10.14 -4.66
N SER A 136 17.30 10.39 -5.49
CA SER A 136 17.01 11.65 -6.19
C SER A 136 16.49 12.77 -5.28
N GLY A 137 16.18 12.48 -4.02
CA GLY A 137 15.49 13.38 -3.10
C GLY A 137 13.96 13.37 -3.24
N SER A 138 13.42 12.56 -4.14
CA SER A 138 11.97 12.29 -4.23
C SER A 138 11.48 11.54 -2.99
N LEU A 139 10.17 11.59 -2.73
CA LEU A 139 9.56 10.90 -1.60
C LEU A 139 8.62 9.78 -2.08
N TRP A 140 8.61 8.67 -1.35
CA TRP A 140 7.62 7.61 -1.49
C TRP A 140 6.92 7.40 -0.14
N LEU A 141 5.62 7.71 -0.10
CA LEU A 141 4.77 7.65 1.07
C LEU A 141 3.84 6.45 0.91
N ARG A 142 3.97 5.47 1.80
CA ARG A 142 2.97 4.41 1.97
C ARG A 142 2.08 4.77 3.13
N ILE A 143 0.77 4.82 2.91
CA ILE A 143 -0.23 5.16 3.93
C ILE A 143 -1.25 4.03 3.98
N GLU A 144 -1.51 3.53 5.18
CA GLU A 144 -2.55 2.53 5.41
C GLU A 144 -3.93 3.03 4.93
N CYS A 145 -4.75 2.16 4.34
CA CYS A 145 -6.01 2.50 3.66
C CYS A 145 -6.96 3.35 4.52
N GLY A 146 -7.08 3.05 5.82
CA GLY A 146 -7.90 3.85 6.75
C GLY A 146 -7.45 5.31 6.86
N GLY A 147 -6.14 5.58 6.73
CA GLY A 147 -5.61 6.95 6.69
C GLY A 147 -5.94 7.70 5.41
N PHE A 148 -5.99 7.00 4.28
CA PHE A 148 -6.41 7.58 3.00
C PHE A 148 -7.89 7.99 3.01
N GLU A 149 -8.75 7.18 3.61
CA GLU A 149 -10.18 7.48 3.76
C GLU A 149 -10.44 8.74 4.58
N GLU A 150 -9.66 8.98 5.65
CA GLU A 150 -9.79 10.18 6.48
C GLU A 150 -9.44 11.47 5.72
N LEU A 151 -8.39 11.44 4.89
CA LEU A 151 -7.91 12.62 4.17
C LEU A 151 -8.70 12.90 2.90
N GLY A 152 -8.96 11.86 2.10
CA GLY A 152 -9.40 12.00 0.72
C GLY A 152 -8.31 12.56 -0.20
N VAL A 153 -8.45 12.26 -1.50
CA VAL A 153 -7.45 12.58 -2.54
C VAL A 153 -7.12 14.08 -2.62
N GLU A 154 -8.14 14.94 -2.64
CA GLU A 154 -7.96 16.38 -2.82
C GLU A 154 -7.13 17.00 -1.69
N LYS A 155 -7.47 16.71 -0.43
CA LYS A 155 -6.77 17.28 0.73
C LYS A 155 -5.34 16.75 0.81
N LEU A 156 -5.14 15.46 0.52
CA LEU A 156 -3.82 14.83 0.48
C LEU A 156 -2.92 15.51 -0.56
N VAL A 157 -3.37 15.62 -1.82
CA VAL A 157 -2.59 16.25 -2.90
C VAL A 157 -2.27 17.71 -2.56
N LYS A 158 -3.25 18.47 -2.05
CA LYS A 158 -3.04 19.86 -1.63
C LYS A 158 -2.02 19.98 -0.50
N ALA A 159 -2.11 19.12 0.51
CA ALA A 159 -1.18 19.12 1.63
C ALA A 159 0.26 18.85 1.16
N LEU A 160 0.45 17.82 0.34
CA LEU A 160 1.77 17.42 -0.15
C LEU A 160 2.39 18.46 -1.09
N THR A 161 1.60 19.02 -2.01
CA THR A 161 2.09 20.02 -2.97
C THR A 161 2.62 21.28 -2.26
N SER A 162 2.05 21.65 -1.10
CA SER A 162 2.47 22.83 -0.36
C SER A 162 3.82 22.70 0.36
N VAL A 163 4.22 21.49 0.75
CA VAL A 163 5.44 21.24 1.56
C VAL A 163 6.57 20.57 0.79
N THR A 164 6.28 19.97 -0.36
CA THR A 164 7.29 19.20 -1.12
C THR A 164 8.12 20.07 -2.06
N ARG A 165 7.74 21.34 -2.27
CA ARG A 165 8.52 22.34 -3.03
C ARG A 165 8.91 21.87 -4.43
N GLY A 166 7.99 21.19 -5.12
CA GLY A 166 8.20 20.64 -6.46
C GLY A 166 8.96 19.31 -6.52
N ARG A 167 9.43 18.77 -5.38
CA ARG A 167 9.96 17.40 -5.33
C ARG A 167 8.88 16.41 -5.74
N ARG A 168 9.27 15.40 -6.50
CA ARG A 168 8.35 14.33 -6.86
C ARG A 168 7.96 13.52 -5.63
N VAL A 169 6.67 13.21 -5.51
CA VAL A 169 6.09 12.42 -4.43
C VAL A 169 5.26 11.30 -5.02
N VAL A 170 5.56 10.07 -4.64
CA VAL A 170 4.70 8.92 -4.90
C VAL A 170 3.97 8.61 -3.60
N VAL A 171 2.65 8.58 -3.62
CA VAL A 171 1.83 8.16 -2.49
C VAL A 171 1.11 6.88 -2.87
N GLU A 172 1.20 5.89 -2.01
CA GLU A 172 0.65 4.56 -2.22
C GLU A 172 -0.28 4.21 -1.06
N GLU A 173 -1.52 3.89 -1.40
CA GLU A 173 -2.46 3.29 -0.46
C GLU A 173 -2.06 1.82 -0.24
N VAL A 174 -1.94 1.38 1.00
CA VAL A 174 -1.64 -0.03 1.31
C VAL A 174 -2.64 -0.57 2.31
N ILE A 175 -2.93 -1.87 2.27
CA ILE A 175 -3.88 -2.49 3.21
C ILE A 175 -3.40 -2.34 4.65
N THR A 176 -2.09 -2.49 4.87
CA THR A 176 -1.52 -2.50 6.21
C THR A 176 -0.05 -2.13 6.18
N LEU A 177 0.39 -1.47 7.24
CA LEU A 177 1.79 -1.27 7.59
C LEU A 177 1.98 -1.70 9.03
N CYS A 178 3.06 -2.40 9.31
CA CYS A 178 3.39 -2.91 10.65
C CYS A 178 4.79 -3.52 10.61
N SER A 179 5.28 -4.03 11.73
CA SER A 179 6.48 -4.87 11.77
C SER A 179 6.07 -6.34 11.92
N LEU A 180 6.76 -7.22 11.21
CA LEU A 180 6.71 -8.65 11.47
C LEU A 180 7.88 -9.02 12.39
N PRO A 181 7.65 -9.87 13.42
CA PRO A 181 8.73 -10.38 14.26
C PRO A 181 9.67 -11.27 13.44
N SER A 182 10.88 -11.56 13.95
CA SER A 182 11.69 -12.62 13.34
C SER A 182 11.10 -14.00 13.69
N PHE A 183 11.48 -15.04 12.92
CA PHE A 183 11.10 -16.41 13.25
C PHE A 183 11.50 -16.81 14.67
N PHE A 184 12.67 -16.36 15.12
CA PHE A 184 13.21 -16.68 16.45
C PHE A 184 12.43 -15.99 17.59
N ASP A 185 11.82 -14.83 17.31
CA ASP A 185 11.06 -14.07 18.31
C ASP A 185 9.60 -14.53 18.43
N ALA A 186 9.07 -15.21 17.41
CA ALA A 186 7.66 -15.59 17.31
C ALA A 186 7.47 -16.97 16.68
N GLN A 187 8.28 -17.95 17.11
CA GLN A 187 8.29 -19.30 16.52
C GLN A 187 6.90 -19.95 16.51
N ASP A 188 6.14 -19.83 17.61
CA ASP A 188 4.77 -20.36 17.73
C ASP A 188 3.81 -19.75 16.70
N MET A 189 3.94 -18.45 16.42
CA MET A 189 3.17 -17.77 15.37
C MET A 189 3.49 -18.35 14.00
N TYR A 190 4.76 -18.50 13.66
CA TYR A 190 5.18 -19.04 12.36
C TYR A 190 4.81 -20.51 12.20
N GLU A 191 4.96 -21.33 13.24
CA GLU A 191 4.51 -22.73 13.24
C GLU A 191 3.00 -22.83 13.03
N ALA A 192 2.20 -21.97 13.67
CA ALA A 192 0.76 -21.93 13.46
C ALA A 192 0.39 -21.52 12.03
N LEU A 193 1.08 -20.52 11.44
CA LEU A 193 0.87 -20.15 10.03
C LEU A 193 1.26 -21.27 9.07
N MET A 194 2.43 -21.92 9.29
CA MET A 194 2.89 -23.05 8.48
C MET A 194 1.98 -24.28 8.59
N SER A 195 1.17 -24.38 9.64
CA SER A 195 0.17 -25.45 9.79
C SER A 195 -1.08 -25.24 8.93
N LEU A 196 -1.28 -24.03 8.38
CA LEU A 196 -2.45 -23.72 7.56
C LEU A 196 -2.33 -24.41 6.18
N PRO A 197 -3.46 -24.93 5.65
CA PRO A 197 -3.48 -25.51 4.31
C PRO A 197 -3.00 -24.51 3.25
N CYS A 198 -2.11 -24.99 2.38
CA CYS A 198 -1.54 -24.23 1.27
C CYS A 198 -0.75 -22.98 1.67
N PHE A 199 -0.39 -22.78 2.94
CA PHE A 199 0.43 -21.65 3.34
C PHE A 199 1.79 -21.69 2.63
N SER A 200 2.20 -20.52 2.11
CA SER A 200 3.49 -20.34 1.44
C SER A 200 4.38 -19.41 2.26
N SER A 201 3.93 -18.18 2.52
CA SER A 201 4.75 -17.20 3.22
C SER A 201 3.92 -16.10 3.90
N VAL A 202 4.58 -15.33 4.75
CA VAL A 202 4.10 -14.07 5.33
C VAL A 202 5.22 -13.05 5.22
N GLY A 203 4.93 -11.85 4.72
CA GLY A 203 6.01 -11.01 4.22
C GLY A 203 5.76 -9.51 4.13
N GLU A 204 6.66 -8.87 3.38
CA GLU A 204 6.56 -7.50 2.90
C GLU A 204 6.75 -7.46 1.40
N GLY A 205 5.81 -6.87 0.68
CA GLY A 205 5.98 -6.41 -0.69
C GLY A 205 6.05 -4.89 -0.77
N ALA A 206 6.20 -4.36 -1.99
CA ALA A 206 6.04 -2.92 -2.21
C ALA A 206 4.63 -2.44 -1.80
N TYR A 207 3.62 -3.30 -2.03
CA TYR A 207 2.19 -3.11 -1.74
C TYR A 207 1.78 -3.25 -0.26
N GLY A 208 2.72 -3.46 0.67
CA GLY A 208 2.46 -3.59 2.10
C GLY A 208 2.73 -5.00 2.65
N ARG A 209 1.93 -5.44 3.63
CA ARG A 209 2.09 -6.78 4.25
C ARG A 209 1.02 -7.75 3.83
N ASP A 210 1.47 -8.98 3.67
CA ASP A 210 0.68 -10.04 3.10
C ASP A 210 0.95 -11.41 3.72
N ILE A 211 -0.04 -12.28 3.50
CA ILE A 211 0.02 -13.71 3.76
C ILE A 211 -0.29 -14.40 2.44
N VAL A 212 0.64 -15.20 1.95
CA VAL A 212 0.58 -15.87 0.65
C VAL A 212 0.23 -17.33 0.82
N PHE A 213 -0.74 -17.79 0.03
CA PHE A 213 -1.14 -19.17 -0.11
C PHE A 213 -0.92 -19.65 -1.56
N ASP A 214 -0.56 -20.93 -1.71
CA ASP A 214 -0.36 -21.57 -3.00
C ASP A 214 -1.72 -21.88 -3.67
N LEU A 215 -1.98 -21.20 -4.78
CA LEU A 215 -3.19 -21.36 -5.58
C LEU A 215 -3.29 -22.76 -6.21
N LYS A 216 -2.18 -23.37 -6.65
CA LYS A 216 -2.19 -24.74 -7.21
C LYS A 216 -2.55 -25.76 -6.14
N CYS A 217 -2.07 -25.56 -4.91
CA CYS A 217 -2.48 -26.36 -3.77
C CYS A 217 -4.00 -26.24 -3.51
N ALA A 218 -4.55 -25.02 -3.52
CA ALA A 218 -5.98 -24.80 -3.31
C ALA A 218 -6.83 -25.42 -4.43
N GLN A 219 -6.43 -25.28 -5.70
CA GLN A 219 -7.07 -25.91 -6.85
C GLN A 219 -7.06 -27.44 -6.75
N LYS A 220 -5.94 -28.03 -6.29
CA LYS A 220 -5.84 -29.47 -6.06
C LYS A 220 -6.82 -29.94 -5.00
N ILE A 221 -6.90 -29.24 -3.85
CA ILE A 221 -7.89 -29.55 -2.80
C ILE A 221 -9.32 -29.48 -3.35
N ALA A 222 -9.63 -28.46 -4.16
CA ALA A 222 -10.94 -28.29 -4.77
C ALA A 222 -11.30 -29.50 -5.66
N SER A 223 -10.37 -29.94 -6.49
CA SER A 223 -10.53 -31.13 -7.34
C SER A 223 -10.69 -32.41 -6.53
N GLU A 224 -9.86 -32.64 -5.50
CA GLU A 224 -9.89 -33.87 -4.68
C GLU A 224 -11.18 -33.98 -3.87
N LYS A 225 -11.69 -32.85 -3.35
CA LYS A 225 -12.92 -32.79 -2.57
C LYS A 225 -14.18 -32.60 -3.42
N SER A 226 -14.05 -32.51 -4.75
CA SER A 226 -15.17 -32.22 -5.66
C SER A 226 -15.96 -30.97 -5.25
N THR A 227 -15.26 -29.89 -4.91
CA THR A 227 -15.83 -28.59 -4.50
C THR A 227 -15.27 -27.45 -5.36
N SER A 228 -15.80 -26.23 -5.21
CA SER A 228 -15.29 -25.06 -5.91
C SER A 228 -13.99 -24.53 -5.29
N LEU A 229 -13.15 -23.89 -6.11
CA LEU A 229 -11.97 -23.18 -5.62
C LEU A 229 -12.35 -22.07 -4.62
N ASP A 230 -13.43 -21.34 -4.89
CA ASP A 230 -13.95 -20.31 -3.99
C ASP A 230 -14.24 -20.85 -2.60
N GLN A 231 -14.88 -22.02 -2.49
CA GLN A 231 -15.15 -22.64 -1.20
C GLN A 231 -13.86 -23.03 -0.48
N VAL A 232 -12.86 -23.54 -1.20
CA VAL A 232 -11.56 -23.87 -0.61
C VAL A 232 -10.84 -22.63 -0.10
N ILE A 233 -10.87 -21.53 -0.85
CA ILE A 233 -10.29 -20.26 -0.43
C ILE A 233 -10.99 -19.76 0.85
N GLU A 234 -12.32 -19.79 0.90
CA GLU A 234 -13.10 -19.41 2.08
C GLU A 234 -12.75 -20.27 3.29
N ASP A 235 -12.63 -21.60 3.11
CA ASP A 235 -12.23 -22.52 4.17
C ASP A 235 -10.82 -22.21 4.71
N ILE A 236 -9.84 -22.00 3.81
CA ILE A 236 -8.45 -21.65 4.18
C ILE A 236 -8.41 -20.33 4.96
N VAL A 237 -9.12 -19.29 4.47
CA VAL A 237 -9.17 -17.98 5.12
C VAL A 237 -9.86 -18.08 6.48
N SER A 238 -10.84 -18.96 6.64
CA SER A 238 -11.47 -19.20 7.95
C SER A 238 -10.54 -19.90 8.94
N GLU A 239 -9.69 -20.83 8.49
CA GLU A 239 -8.62 -21.37 9.34
C GLU A 239 -7.59 -20.30 9.71
N LEU A 240 -7.20 -19.43 8.77
CA LEU A 240 -6.33 -18.30 9.04
C LEU A 240 -6.91 -17.40 10.14
N ARG A 241 -8.22 -17.11 10.11
CA ARG A 241 -8.90 -16.32 11.14
C ARG A 241 -8.70 -16.89 12.55
N LYS A 242 -8.68 -18.21 12.70
CA LYS A 242 -8.46 -18.88 13.99
C LYS A 242 -7.03 -18.69 14.51
N VAL A 243 -6.06 -18.52 13.61
CA VAL A 243 -4.65 -18.26 13.95
C VAL A 243 -4.39 -16.77 14.24
N MET A 244 -5.21 -15.86 13.74
CA MET A 244 -5.00 -14.41 13.90
C MET A 244 -4.85 -13.88 15.33
N PRO A 245 -5.52 -14.41 16.36
CA PRO A 245 -5.26 -13.98 17.73
C PRO A 245 -3.80 -14.16 18.14
N LEU A 246 -3.15 -15.24 17.67
CA LEU A 246 -1.72 -15.48 17.89
C LEU A 246 -0.85 -14.51 17.09
N VAL A 247 -1.21 -14.25 15.82
CA VAL A 247 -0.51 -13.26 14.99
C VAL A 247 -0.55 -11.87 15.65
N LYS A 248 -1.73 -11.45 16.12
CA LYS A 248 -1.94 -10.16 16.80
C LYS A 248 -1.23 -10.05 18.15
N LYS A 249 -0.80 -11.15 18.76
CA LYS A 249 0.05 -11.11 19.96
C LYS A 249 1.44 -10.54 19.65
N TYR A 250 1.94 -10.76 18.43
CA TYR A 250 3.31 -10.39 18.03
C TYR A 250 3.37 -9.19 17.09
N THR A 251 2.25 -8.80 16.47
CA THR A 251 2.22 -7.69 15.53
C THR A 251 1.11 -6.69 15.79
N SER A 252 1.38 -5.44 15.42
CA SER A 252 0.42 -4.35 15.41
C SER A 252 -0.37 -4.24 14.09
N CYS A 253 -0.21 -5.18 13.15
CA CYS A 253 -0.96 -5.17 11.90
C CYS A 253 -2.47 -5.20 12.20
N ARG A 254 -3.21 -4.23 11.66
CA ARG A 254 -4.68 -4.19 11.79
C ARG A 254 -5.32 -5.27 10.93
N GLU A 255 -4.88 -5.31 9.68
CA GLU A 255 -5.30 -6.24 8.64
C GLU A 255 -4.07 -6.81 7.91
N PHE A 256 -4.31 -7.81 7.06
CA PHE A 256 -3.34 -8.37 6.12
C PHE A 256 -4.00 -8.51 4.75
N LEU A 257 -3.24 -8.26 3.69
CA LEU A 257 -3.64 -8.70 2.36
C LEU A 257 -3.38 -10.21 2.25
N VAL A 258 -4.41 -10.99 1.96
CA VAL A 258 -4.26 -12.42 1.70
C VAL A 258 -4.14 -12.62 0.20
N ILE A 259 -3.08 -13.28 -0.25
CA ILE A 259 -2.80 -13.50 -1.67
C ILE A 259 -2.83 -14.99 -1.95
N PHE A 260 -3.58 -15.41 -2.95
CA PHE A 260 -3.47 -16.74 -3.56
C PHE A 260 -2.78 -16.58 -4.91
N GLU A 261 -1.65 -17.25 -5.09
CA GLU A 261 -0.88 -17.17 -6.34
C GLU A 261 -0.22 -18.51 -6.68
N GLU A 262 0.24 -18.64 -7.92
CA GLU A 262 1.12 -19.74 -8.30
C GLU A 262 2.53 -19.53 -7.71
N VAL A 263 2.79 -20.17 -6.57
CA VAL A 263 4.09 -20.08 -5.91
C VAL A 263 5.16 -20.76 -6.77
N LYS A 264 6.11 -19.96 -7.27
CA LYS A 264 7.29 -20.49 -7.96
C LYS A 264 8.22 -21.11 -6.90
N PRO A 265 8.74 -22.34 -7.11
CA PRO A 265 9.65 -22.96 -6.16
C PRO A 265 10.89 -22.09 -5.97
N MET A 266 11.25 -21.80 -4.71
CA MET A 266 12.55 -21.18 -4.41
C MET A 266 13.66 -22.07 -4.97
N ILE A 267 14.55 -21.48 -5.77
CA ILE A 267 15.78 -22.15 -6.20
C ILE A 267 16.53 -22.53 -4.91
N PRO A 268 16.81 -23.82 -4.65
CA PRO A 268 17.57 -24.20 -3.48
C PRO A 268 18.93 -23.51 -3.54
N LEU A 269 19.30 -22.82 -2.45
CA LEU A 269 20.67 -22.34 -2.28
C LEU A 269 21.58 -23.56 -2.43
N ALA A 270 22.49 -23.51 -3.41
CA ALA A 270 23.42 -24.60 -3.65
C ALA A 270 24.09 -24.99 -2.34
N GLU A 271 24.03 -26.28 -1.99
CA GLU A 271 24.71 -26.80 -0.82
C GLU A 271 26.18 -26.38 -0.89
N VAL A 272 26.64 -25.62 0.11
CA VAL A 272 28.05 -25.29 0.25
C VAL A 272 28.78 -26.58 0.59
N VAL A 273 29.27 -27.29 -0.43
CA VAL A 273 30.12 -28.46 -0.25
C VAL A 273 31.39 -27.98 0.46
N PRO A 274 31.69 -28.48 1.67
CA PRO A 274 32.92 -28.10 2.37
C PRO A 274 34.10 -28.55 1.50
N ILE A 275 35.00 -27.62 1.18
CA ILE A 275 36.27 -27.96 0.55
C ILE A 275 37.06 -28.80 1.56
N THR A 276 37.03 -30.12 1.39
CA THR A 276 37.94 -31.02 2.09
C THR A 276 39.34 -30.72 1.59
N LYS A 277 40.15 -30.11 2.47
CA LYS A 277 41.60 -30.01 2.26
C LYS A 277 42.15 -31.43 2.21
N THR A 278 42.52 -31.88 1.02
CA THR A 278 43.40 -33.03 0.84
C THR A 278 44.78 -32.66 1.37
N SER A 279 45.25 -33.48 2.32
CA SER A 279 46.57 -33.47 2.95
C SER A 279 47.71 -33.58 1.95
#